data_AF-A0A3C0AH94-F1
#
_entry.id   AF-A0A3C0AH94-F1
#
_cell.length_a   1.000
_cell.length_b   1.000
_cell.length_c   1.000
_cell.angle_alpha   90.00
_cell.angle_beta   90.00
_cell.angle_gamma   90.00
#
_symmetry.space_group_name_H-M   'P 1'
#
loop_
_entity.id
_entity.type
_entity.pdbx_description
1 polymer ?
#
loop_
_entity_poly.entity_id
_entity_poly.type
_entity_poly.pdbx_seq_one_letter_code
_entity_poly.pdbx_strand_id
1 'polypeptide(L)'
;MGEDGALHVSCYQGEFKDPSQSTKTKGWKSSHLQSENDGRTWSVVSVIGPSHNETDLFYLGGKNWLEAARIDKMELIRSTDNGVTWQAPQPVTGRNEINGHLTRLKDGRLLLSYGIRVNGRRGVSAKLSSDEGQTWSEPIRISHTSDGGDCGYPSSIQKENGEIVTAWYSSKSPQHTGYHLGVTVWNAPAEASK
;
A
#
# COMPACT_ATOMS: atom_id res chain seq x y z
N MET A 1 9.91 -9.54 8.88
CA MET A 1 10.57 -10.84 9.06
C MET A 1 9.48 -11.90 9.02
N GLY A 2 9.67 -12.97 8.26
CA GLY A 2 8.75 -14.10 8.23
C GLY A 2 8.93 -15.01 9.45
N GLU A 3 8.08 -16.03 9.58
CA GLU A 3 8.22 -17.06 10.63
C GLU A 3 9.51 -17.89 10.44
N ASP A 4 10.01 -17.97 9.21
CA ASP A 4 11.28 -18.59 8.85
C ASP A 4 12.52 -17.78 9.27
N GLY A 5 12.33 -16.60 9.87
CA GLY A 5 13.41 -15.72 10.30
C GLY A 5 14.04 -14.90 9.16
N ALA A 6 13.57 -15.05 7.92
CA ALA A 6 14.09 -14.31 6.79
C ALA A 6 13.47 -12.90 6.68
N LEU A 7 14.18 -12.00 6.00
CA LEU A 7 13.61 -10.72 5.55
C LEU A 7 12.89 -10.94 4.23
N HIS A 8 11.72 -10.31 4.09
CA HIS A 8 10.88 -10.39 2.90
C HIS A 8 10.54 -8.98 2.44
N VAL A 9 10.62 -8.74 1.14
CA VAL A 9 10.23 -7.48 0.50
C VAL A 9 9.51 -7.74 -0.81
N SER A 10 8.61 -6.85 -1.20
CA SER A 10 8.15 -6.76 -2.57
C SER A 10 8.85 -5.62 -3.30
N CYS A 11 9.02 -5.79 -4.60
CA CYS A 11 9.59 -4.78 -5.47
C CYS A 11 8.90 -4.85 -6.81
N TYR A 12 8.70 -3.69 -7.44
CA TYR A 12 8.29 -3.65 -8.83
C TYR A 12 9.43 -3.25 -9.75
N GLN A 13 9.41 -3.82 -10.93
CA GLN A 13 10.36 -3.57 -11.98
C GLN A 13 9.62 -3.11 -13.23
N GLY A 14 10.11 -2.03 -13.83
CA GLY A 14 9.71 -1.64 -15.17
C GLY A 14 10.66 -2.20 -16.23
N GLU A 15 10.13 -2.58 -17.38
CA GLU A 15 10.94 -2.92 -18.55
C GLU A 15 11.10 -1.65 -19.42
N PHE A 16 12.33 -1.18 -19.63
CA PHE A 16 12.57 -0.02 -20.48
C PHE A 16 12.11 -0.27 -21.93
N LYS A 17 11.61 0.79 -22.58
CA LYS A 17 11.32 0.75 -24.02
C LYS A 17 12.58 0.62 -24.84
N ASP A 18 13.53 1.52 -24.59
CA ASP A 18 14.89 1.48 -25.10
C ASP A 18 15.79 2.19 -24.05
N PRO A 19 16.63 1.45 -23.32
CA PRO A 19 17.46 2.01 -22.25
C PRO A 19 18.53 2.99 -22.76
N SER A 20 18.85 2.97 -24.05
CA SER A 20 19.80 3.92 -24.65
C SER A 20 19.16 5.28 -24.95
N GLN A 21 17.83 5.35 -24.99
CA GLN A 21 17.09 6.55 -25.40
C GLN A 21 16.24 7.16 -24.28
N SER A 22 15.70 6.34 -23.36
CA SER A 22 14.73 6.81 -22.38
C SER A 22 14.61 5.89 -21.17
N THR A 23 14.29 6.49 -20.02
CA THR A 23 13.87 5.76 -18.80
C THR A 23 12.39 5.36 -18.82
N LYS A 24 11.66 5.62 -19.91
CA LYS A 24 10.26 5.19 -20.05
C LYS A 24 10.14 3.68 -20.16
N THR A 25 9.20 3.12 -19.42
CA THR A 25 8.93 1.68 -19.37
C THR A 25 7.74 1.29 -20.25
N LYS A 26 7.71 0.04 -20.73
CA LYS A 26 6.62 -0.55 -21.55
C LYS A 26 5.80 -1.61 -20.82
N GLY A 27 6.25 -2.04 -19.65
CA GLY A 27 5.58 -3.03 -18.82
C GLY A 27 6.10 -2.95 -17.39
N TRP A 28 5.34 -3.54 -16.49
CA TRP A 28 5.64 -3.62 -15.07
C TRP A 28 5.47 -5.04 -14.60
N LYS A 29 6.22 -5.44 -13.58
CA LYS A 29 5.95 -6.65 -12.79
C LYS A 29 6.29 -6.36 -11.34
N SER A 30 5.59 -7.00 -10.42
CA SER A 30 5.96 -7.05 -9.01
C SER A 30 6.47 -8.44 -8.64
N SER A 31 7.51 -8.49 -7.82
CA SER A 31 8.18 -9.71 -7.38
C SER A 31 8.35 -9.71 -5.87
N HIS A 32 8.30 -10.90 -5.29
CA HIS A 32 8.63 -11.16 -3.89
C HIS A 32 10.10 -11.58 -3.81
N LEU A 33 10.85 -10.95 -2.91
CA LEU A 33 12.26 -11.24 -2.66
C LEU A 33 12.46 -11.58 -1.18
N GLN A 34 13.44 -12.46 -0.94
CA GLN A 34 13.80 -12.91 0.39
C GLN A 34 15.31 -12.75 0.63
N SER A 35 15.68 -12.49 1.88
CA SER A 35 17.05 -12.53 2.37
C SER A 35 17.14 -13.34 3.67
N GLU A 36 18.00 -14.36 3.66
CA GLU A 36 18.27 -15.22 4.82
C GLU A 36 19.49 -14.77 5.64
N ASN A 37 20.16 -13.70 5.20
CA ASN A 37 21.42 -13.23 5.78
C ASN A 37 21.39 -11.74 6.11
N ASP A 38 20.28 -11.31 6.72
CA ASP A 38 20.07 -9.97 7.24
C ASP A 38 20.26 -8.87 6.17
N GLY A 39 19.69 -9.11 4.99
CA GLY A 39 19.64 -8.14 3.91
C GLY A 39 20.93 -8.02 3.09
N ARG A 40 21.95 -8.85 3.33
CA ARG A 40 23.21 -8.82 2.58
C ARG A 40 23.06 -9.31 1.15
N THR A 41 22.30 -10.38 0.95
CA THR A 41 21.95 -10.90 -0.39
C THR A 41 20.47 -11.19 -0.49
N TRP A 42 19.93 -11.01 -1.69
CA TRP A 42 18.51 -11.16 -1.98
C TRP A 42 18.29 -12.10 -3.14
N SER A 43 17.27 -12.95 -3.02
CA SER A 43 16.82 -13.86 -4.07
C SER A 43 15.36 -13.58 -4.41
N VAL A 44 15.02 -13.63 -5.69
CA VAL A 44 13.61 -13.59 -6.13
C VAL A 44 12.97 -14.93 -5.78
N VAL A 45 11.89 -14.90 -4.99
CA VAL A 45 11.11 -16.08 -4.62
C VAL A 45 10.07 -16.37 -5.71
N SER A 46 9.32 -15.35 -6.10
CA SER A 46 8.21 -15.48 -7.06
C SER A 46 7.82 -14.13 -7.70
N VAL A 47 6.99 -14.19 -8.73
CA VAL A 47 6.29 -13.03 -9.29
C VAL A 47 4.93 -12.91 -8.59
N ILE A 48 4.66 -11.74 -8.00
CA ILE A 48 3.38 -11.45 -7.33
C ILE A 48 2.33 -11.07 -8.36
N GLY A 49 2.69 -10.17 -9.28
CA GLY A 49 1.80 -9.65 -10.31
C GLY A 49 2.56 -9.38 -11.62
N PRO A 50 2.03 -9.77 -12.79
CA PRO A 50 2.71 -9.59 -14.07
C PRO A 50 2.53 -8.18 -14.67
N SER A 51 1.81 -7.29 -13.99
CA SER A 51 1.48 -5.94 -14.47
C SER A 51 1.43 -4.88 -13.37
N HIS A 52 1.47 -5.29 -12.10
CA HIS A 52 1.43 -4.38 -10.96
C HIS A 52 2.75 -3.62 -10.79
N ASN A 53 2.66 -2.37 -10.33
CA ASN A 53 3.81 -1.55 -10.01
C ASN A 53 3.95 -1.36 -8.48
N GLU A 54 3.82 -0.15 -7.96
CA GLU A 54 3.99 0.20 -6.54
C GLU A 54 3.23 -0.78 -5.64
N THR A 55 3.97 -1.27 -4.65
CA THR A 55 3.71 -2.47 -3.85
C THR A 55 3.88 -2.16 -2.37
N ASP A 56 3.19 -2.92 -1.54
CA ASP A 56 3.30 -2.89 -0.09
C ASP A 56 3.00 -4.31 0.45
N LEU A 57 4.08 -4.99 0.87
CA LEU A 57 4.02 -6.36 1.37
C LEU A 57 3.74 -6.37 2.87
N PHE A 58 2.66 -7.04 3.25
CA PHE A 58 2.20 -7.13 4.63
C PHE A 58 2.22 -8.59 5.13
N TYR A 59 2.87 -8.80 6.28
CA TYR A 59 2.91 -10.11 6.93
C TYR A 59 1.66 -10.33 7.79
N LEU A 60 0.88 -11.35 7.47
CA LEU A 60 -0.33 -11.68 8.24
C LEU A 60 -0.06 -12.61 9.41
N GLY A 61 0.95 -13.47 9.31
CA GLY A 61 1.29 -14.48 10.31
C GLY A 61 1.42 -15.88 9.70
N GLY A 62 2.24 -16.72 10.32
CA GLY A 62 2.57 -18.05 9.79
C GLY A 62 3.23 -17.95 8.41
N LYS A 63 2.63 -18.61 7.42
CA LYS A 63 3.00 -18.55 5.99
C LYS A 63 2.16 -17.57 5.17
N ASN A 64 1.34 -16.75 5.82
CA ASN A 64 0.37 -15.88 5.15
C ASN A 64 0.92 -14.48 4.93
N TRP A 65 0.80 -14.03 3.68
CA TRP A 65 1.22 -12.70 3.23
C TRP A 65 0.10 -12.05 2.43
N LEU A 66 0.05 -10.72 2.51
CA LEU A 66 -0.87 -9.89 1.75
C LEU A 66 -0.06 -8.82 1.04
N GLU A 67 -0.17 -8.76 -0.28
CA GLU A 67 0.43 -7.71 -1.08
C GLU A 67 -0.66 -6.71 -1.48
N ALA A 68 -0.44 -5.42 -1.19
CA ALA A 68 -1.24 -4.33 -1.73
C ALA A 68 -0.48 -3.67 -2.89
N ALA A 69 -0.86 -3.99 -4.12
CA ALA A 69 -0.18 -3.49 -5.30
C ALA A 69 -1.12 -2.72 -6.22
N ARG A 70 -0.60 -1.69 -6.90
CA ARG A 70 -1.41 -0.89 -7.83
C ARG A 70 -1.21 -1.24 -9.30
N ILE A 71 -2.31 -1.09 -10.02
CA ILE A 71 -2.32 -0.80 -11.46
C ILE A 71 -2.90 0.62 -11.65
N ASP A 72 -4.17 0.72 -11.99
CA ASP A 72 -4.97 1.94 -11.96
C ASP A 72 -5.80 2.10 -10.67
N LYS A 73 -5.75 1.11 -9.77
CA LYS A 73 -6.41 1.03 -8.45
C LYS A 73 -5.56 0.14 -7.54
N MET A 74 -5.87 0.10 -6.24
CA MET A 74 -5.28 -0.86 -5.32
C MET A 74 -5.97 -2.21 -5.45
N GLU A 75 -5.16 -3.25 -5.58
CA GLU A 75 -5.58 -4.64 -5.54
C GLU A 75 -4.81 -5.37 -4.43
N LEU A 76 -5.48 -6.34 -3.80
CA LEU A 76 -4.88 -7.22 -2.81
C LEU A 76 -4.61 -8.58 -3.42
N ILE A 77 -3.42 -9.10 -3.15
CA ILE A 77 -2.96 -10.39 -3.66
C ILE A 77 -2.44 -11.19 -2.46
N ARG A 78 -3.00 -12.37 -2.23
CA ARG A 78 -2.71 -13.16 -1.02
C ARG A 78 -1.80 -14.34 -1.34
N SER A 79 -0.88 -14.64 -0.45
CA SER A 79 -0.17 -15.91 -0.40
C SER A 79 -0.44 -16.61 0.93
N THR A 80 -0.53 -17.93 0.88
CA THR A 80 -0.68 -18.82 2.06
C THR A 80 0.46 -19.84 2.16
N ASP A 81 1.48 -19.71 1.31
CA ASP A 81 2.60 -20.64 1.17
C ASP A 81 3.96 -19.93 1.27
N ASN A 82 4.02 -18.88 2.08
CA ASN A 82 5.19 -18.05 2.33
C ASN A 82 5.67 -17.26 1.09
N GLY A 83 4.72 -16.82 0.27
CA GLY A 83 4.99 -16.00 -0.90
C GLY A 83 5.60 -16.79 -2.06
N VAL A 84 5.40 -18.11 -2.11
CA VAL A 84 5.81 -18.96 -3.25
C VAL A 84 4.80 -18.83 -4.38
N THR A 85 3.50 -18.86 -4.06
CA THR A 85 2.41 -18.59 -5.01
C THR A 85 1.47 -17.53 -4.47
N TRP A 86 0.77 -16.88 -5.40
CA TRP A 86 -0.11 -15.75 -5.15
C TRP A 86 -1.47 -16.00 -5.78
N GLN A 87 -2.53 -15.71 -5.03
CA GLN A 87 -3.93 -15.84 -5.47
C GLN A 87 -4.31 -14.76 -6.48
N ALA A 88 -5.49 -14.89 -7.09
CA ALA A 88 -5.99 -13.89 -8.04
C ALA A 88 -6.19 -12.51 -7.36
N PRO A 89 -5.74 -11.40 -7.98
CA PRO A 89 -5.90 -10.06 -7.43
C PRO A 89 -7.36 -9.70 -7.16
N GLN A 90 -7.61 -9.06 -6.01
CA GLN A 90 -8.93 -8.55 -5.63
C GLN A 90 -8.90 -7.02 -5.48
N PRO A 91 -9.72 -6.26 -6.23
CA PRO A 91 -9.74 -4.81 -6.11
C PRO A 91 -10.32 -4.37 -4.77
N VAL A 92 -9.67 -3.40 -4.11
CA VAL A 92 -10.11 -2.82 -2.84
C VAL A 92 -10.51 -1.34 -2.96
N THR A 93 -10.03 -0.65 -4.00
CA THR A 93 -10.35 0.76 -4.27
C THR A 93 -10.83 0.98 -5.71
N GLY A 94 -11.33 2.19 -5.97
CA GLY A 94 -11.71 2.62 -7.31
C GLY A 94 -10.52 3.02 -8.19
N ARG A 95 -10.79 3.29 -9.47
CA ARG A 95 -9.79 3.83 -10.39
C ARG A 95 -9.22 5.17 -9.90
N ASN A 96 -7.92 5.34 -10.02
CA ASN A 96 -7.09 6.43 -9.50
C ASN A 96 -7.11 6.60 -7.97
N GLU A 97 -7.51 5.56 -7.24
CA GLU A 97 -7.36 5.48 -5.79
C GLU A 97 -6.26 4.46 -5.49
N ILE A 98 -5.05 4.95 -5.26
CA ILE A 98 -3.78 4.20 -5.45
C ILE A 98 -2.73 4.54 -4.38
N ASN A 99 -1.58 3.86 -4.44
CA ASN A 99 -0.38 4.10 -3.63
C ASN A 99 -0.65 3.78 -2.17
N GLY A 100 -1.13 2.57 -1.91
CA GLY A 100 -1.57 2.13 -0.60
C GLY A 100 -0.43 1.81 0.37
N HIS A 101 -0.75 1.83 1.65
CA HIS A 101 0.08 1.32 2.74
C HIS A 101 -0.80 0.60 3.75
N LEU A 102 -0.43 -0.64 4.09
CA LEU A 102 -1.06 -1.52 5.05
C LEU A 102 -0.36 -1.42 6.41
N THR A 103 -1.16 -1.42 7.46
CA THR A 103 -0.66 -1.59 8.83
C THR A 103 -1.70 -2.29 9.68
N ARG A 104 -1.27 -3.01 10.72
CA ARG A 104 -2.18 -3.63 11.69
C ARG A 104 -2.31 -2.73 12.90
N LEU A 105 -3.54 -2.38 13.23
CA LEU A 105 -3.88 -1.62 14.42
C LEU A 105 -3.80 -2.51 15.67
N LYS A 106 -3.70 -1.88 16.83
CA LYS A 106 -3.64 -2.54 18.14
C LYS A 106 -4.86 -3.40 18.45
N ASP A 107 -6.01 -3.09 17.85
CA ASP A 107 -7.24 -3.90 17.96
C ASP A 107 -7.30 -5.07 16.97
N GLY A 108 -6.23 -5.30 16.21
CA GLY A 108 -6.09 -6.41 15.27
C GLY A 108 -6.58 -6.10 13.85
N ARG A 109 -7.34 -5.02 13.66
CA ARG A 109 -7.83 -4.62 12.33
C ARG A 109 -6.67 -4.21 11.42
N LEU A 110 -6.81 -4.48 10.13
CA LEU A 110 -5.92 -3.93 9.12
C LEU A 110 -6.42 -2.55 8.69
N LEU A 111 -5.49 -1.62 8.50
CA LEU A 111 -5.72 -0.31 7.92
C LEU A 111 -5.00 -0.24 6.58
N LEU A 112 -5.73 0.11 5.52
CA LEU A 112 -5.18 0.46 4.21
C LEU A 112 -5.37 1.96 4.00
N SER A 113 -4.31 2.75 4.15
CA SER A 113 -4.31 4.15 3.72
C SER A 113 -3.92 4.25 2.25
N TYR A 114 -4.58 5.10 1.47
CA TYR A 114 -4.32 5.26 0.03
C TYR A 114 -4.58 6.70 -0.44
N GLY A 115 -3.93 7.08 -1.54
CA GLY A 115 -4.15 8.36 -2.23
C GLY A 115 -5.35 8.31 -3.16
N ILE A 116 -6.05 9.43 -3.30
CA ILE A 116 -7.14 9.61 -4.26
C ILE A 116 -6.72 10.67 -5.27
N ARG A 117 -6.62 10.28 -6.54
CA ARG A 117 -6.30 11.16 -7.69
C ARG A 117 -7.48 11.33 -8.63
N VAL A 118 -8.67 11.46 -8.04
CA VAL A 118 -9.93 11.72 -8.73
C VAL A 118 -10.35 13.17 -8.45
N ASN A 119 -10.60 13.95 -9.50
CA ASN A 119 -10.97 15.36 -9.38
C ASN A 119 -12.24 15.52 -8.52
N GLY A 120 -12.29 16.57 -7.70
CA GLY A 120 -13.34 16.80 -6.70
C GLY A 120 -13.27 15.90 -5.47
N ARG A 121 -12.43 14.85 -5.47
CA ARG A 121 -12.25 13.92 -4.33
C ARG A 121 -10.80 13.76 -3.89
N ARG A 122 -9.87 14.55 -4.45
CA ARG A 122 -8.43 14.34 -4.23
C ARG A 122 -8.02 14.42 -2.77
N GLY A 123 -6.98 13.66 -2.42
CA GLY A 123 -6.37 13.65 -1.09
C GLY A 123 -6.00 12.26 -0.64
N VAL A 124 -6.21 11.98 0.64
CA VAL A 124 -5.86 10.70 1.27
C VAL A 124 -7.07 10.17 2.05
N SER A 125 -7.30 8.88 1.93
CA SER A 125 -8.31 8.15 2.68
C SER A 125 -7.72 6.86 3.26
N ALA A 126 -8.46 6.21 4.15
CA ALA A 126 -8.19 4.85 4.58
C ALA A 126 -9.44 3.99 4.57
N LYS A 127 -9.26 2.68 4.53
CA LYS A 127 -10.28 1.67 4.83
C LYS A 127 -9.78 0.77 5.95
N LEU A 128 -10.71 0.18 6.70
CA LEU A 128 -10.43 -0.78 7.77
C LEU A 128 -10.97 -2.16 7.43
N SER A 129 -10.28 -3.20 7.88
CA SER A 129 -10.72 -4.60 7.75
C SER A 129 -10.56 -5.33 9.08
N SER A 130 -11.64 -5.98 9.54
CA SER A 130 -11.65 -6.84 10.73
C SER A 130 -11.42 -8.33 10.40
N ASP A 131 -11.25 -8.69 9.13
CA ASP A 131 -11.19 -10.08 8.64
C ASP A 131 -9.96 -10.34 7.76
N GLU A 132 -8.85 -9.68 8.13
CA GLU A 132 -7.54 -9.80 7.49
C GLU A 132 -7.51 -9.41 6.00
N GLY A 133 -8.33 -8.45 5.61
CA GLY A 133 -8.36 -7.87 4.27
C GLY A 133 -9.32 -8.57 3.31
N GLN A 134 -10.22 -9.42 3.79
CA GLN A 134 -11.26 -10.04 2.96
C GLN A 134 -12.38 -9.04 2.63
N THR A 135 -12.82 -8.28 3.63
CA THR A 135 -13.78 -7.18 3.47
C THR A 135 -13.26 -5.90 4.08
N TRP A 136 -13.78 -4.77 3.58
CA TRP A 136 -13.28 -3.44 3.92
C TRP A 136 -14.43 -2.47 4.18
N SER A 137 -14.24 -1.59 5.16
CA SER A 137 -15.18 -0.53 5.49
C SER A 137 -15.37 0.48 4.35
N GLU A 138 -16.37 1.35 4.51
CA GLU A 138 -16.44 2.60 3.75
C GLU A 138 -15.16 3.45 3.97
N PRO A 139 -14.78 4.29 2.99
CA PRO A 139 -13.60 5.15 3.10
C PRO A 139 -13.72 6.17 4.24
N ILE A 140 -12.68 6.24 5.07
CA ILE A 140 -12.46 7.28 6.05
C ILE A 140 -11.58 8.36 5.40
N ARG A 141 -12.03 9.61 5.40
CA ARG A 141 -11.27 10.73 4.85
C ARG A 141 -10.19 11.17 5.84
N ILE A 142 -8.92 11.18 5.40
CA ILE A 142 -7.76 11.63 6.19
C ILE A 142 -7.35 13.05 5.81
N SER A 143 -7.36 13.37 4.51
CA SER A 143 -6.97 14.68 4.02
C SER A 143 -7.62 15.04 2.69
N HIS A 144 -7.79 16.34 2.45
CA HIS A 144 -8.19 16.92 1.17
C HIS A 144 -7.00 17.61 0.51
N THR A 145 -6.82 17.40 -0.79
CA THR A 145 -5.84 18.12 -1.60
C THR A 145 -6.53 18.83 -2.76
N SER A 146 -5.80 19.71 -3.45
CA SER A 146 -6.35 20.45 -4.58
C SER A 146 -6.34 19.64 -5.87
N ASP A 147 -7.30 19.92 -6.74
CA ASP A 147 -7.36 19.38 -8.10
C ASP A 147 -6.17 19.84 -8.97
N GLY A 148 -5.87 19.03 -9.99
CA GLY A 148 -4.80 19.32 -10.97
C GLY A 148 -3.37 19.06 -10.48
N GLY A 149 -3.20 18.65 -9.21
CA GLY A 149 -1.89 18.41 -8.60
C GLY A 149 -1.60 16.94 -8.28
N ASP A 150 -0.36 16.66 -7.92
CA ASP A 150 0.04 15.35 -7.39
C ASP A 150 -0.34 15.22 -5.90
N CYS A 151 -0.67 14.00 -5.48
CA CYS A 151 -0.95 13.68 -4.08
C CYS A 151 -0.94 12.16 -3.81
N GLY A 152 -0.82 11.80 -2.53
CA GLY A 152 -0.97 10.44 -2.04
C GLY A 152 0.27 9.93 -1.32
N TYR A 153 0.64 8.68 -1.61
CA TYR A 153 1.71 7.93 -0.94
C TYR A 153 1.66 8.03 0.60
N PRO A 154 0.52 7.72 1.22
CA PRO A 154 0.45 7.70 2.67
C PRO A 154 1.32 6.62 3.29
N SER A 155 1.87 6.91 4.47
CA SER A 155 2.40 5.91 5.39
C SER A 155 1.79 6.17 6.76
N SER A 156 1.30 5.11 7.41
CA SER A 156 0.51 5.20 8.63
C SER A 156 1.09 4.35 9.76
N ILE A 157 1.15 4.92 10.96
CA ILE A 157 1.47 4.19 12.20
C ILE A 157 0.44 4.51 13.28
N GLN A 158 0.20 3.58 14.19
CA GLN A 158 -0.59 3.84 15.40
C GLN A 158 0.33 4.12 16.60
N LYS A 159 0.12 5.25 17.26
CA LYS A 159 0.84 5.65 18.48
C LYS A 159 0.39 4.84 19.69
N GLU A 160 1.12 4.96 20.78
CA GLU A 160 0.81 4.27 22.03
C GLU A 160 -0.59 4.62 22.57
N ASN A 161 -0.98 5.88 22.46
CA ASN A 161 -2.28 6.39 22.91
C ASN A 161 -3.46 6.04 21.97
N GLY A 162 -3.22 5.27 20.90
CA GLY A 162 -4.26 4.80 19.97
C GLY A 162 -4.49 5.71 18.75
N GLU A 163 -3.98 6.94 18.76
CA GLU A 163 -4.07 7.83 17.59
C GLU A 163 -3.21 7.31 16.44
N ILE A 164 -3.66 7.51 15.22
CA ILE A 164 -2.96 7.17 13.99
C ILE A 164 -2.30 8.43 13.44
N VAL A 165 -1.02 8.31 13.09
CA VAL A 165 -0.28 9.33 12.34
C VAL A 165 -0.18 8.85 10.91
N THR A 166 -0.73 9.61 9.97
CA THR A 166 -0.59 9.36 8.53
C THR A 166 0.18 10.50 7.89
N ALA A 167 1.39 10.21 7.42
CA ALA A 167 2.18 11.12 6.60
C ALA A 167 1.85 10.90 5.12
N TRP A 168 1.80 11.96 4.31
CA TRP A 168 1.47 11.93 2.89
C TRP A 168 2.09 13.14 2.18
N TYR A 169 2.15 13.17 0.86
CA TYR A 169 2.59 14.37 0.15
C TYR A 169 1.55 14.90 -0.83
N SER A 170 1.67 16.19 -1.15
CA SER A 170 0.94 16.79 -2.25
C SER A 170 1.67 17.97 -2.85
N SER A 171 1.45 18.23 -4.15
CA SER A 171 1.89 19.45 -4.82
C SER A 171 1.08 20.68 -4.42
N LYS A 172 -0.15 20.50 -3.91
CA LYS A 172 -1.04 21.59 -3.47
C LYS A 172 -2.19 21.08 -2.59
N SER A 173 -2.40 21.73 -1.46
CA SER A 173 -3.53 21.50 -0.55
C SER A 173 -4.22 22.82 -0.22
N PRO A 174 -5.42 22.80 0.38
CA PRO A 174 -6.05 24.03 0.89
C PRO A 174 -5.18 24.78 1.91
N GLN A 175 -4.27 24.08 2.59
CA GLN A 175 -3.41 24.63 3.64
C GLN A 175 -2.05 25.09 3.13
N HIS A 176 -1.58 24.59 1.98
CA HIS A 176 -0.23 24.89 1.48
C HIS A 176 -0.14 24.83 -0.05
N THR A 177 0.60 25.79 -0.63
CA THR A 177 0.92 25.81 -2.07
C THR A 177 2.37 25.39 -2.29
N GLY A 178 2.60 24.47 -3.24
CA GLY A 178 3.91 23.88 -3.49
C GLY A 178 4.01 22.48 -2.87
N TYR A 179 4.97 21.68 -3.37
CA TYR A 179 5.20 20.33 -2.87
C TYR A 179 5.56 20.34 -1.38
N HIS A 180 4.82 19.55 -0.61
CA HIS A 180 4.98 19.44 0.83
C HIS A 180 4.65 18.04 1.33
N LEU A 181 5.22 17.72 2.49
CA LEU A 181 4.75 16.63 3.34
C LEU A 181 3.61 17.15 4.23
N GLY A 182 2.46 16.51 4.17
CA GLY A 182 1.38 16.66 5.13
C GLY A 182 1.41 15.53 6.16
N VAL A 183 1.00 15.84 7.38
CA VAL A 183 0.83 14.85 8.45
C VAL A 183 -0.53 15.07 9.08
N THR A 184 -1.35 14.03 9.12
CA THR A 184 -2.64 14.04 9.81
C THR A 184 -2.56 13.11 11.01
N VAL A 185 -2.97 13.60 12.18
CA VAL A 185 -3.20 12.78 13.39
C VAL A 185 -4.70 12.58 13.53
N TRP A 186 -5.16 11.34 13.62
CA TRP A 186 -6.58 11.01 13.62
C TRP A 186 -6.86 9.71 14.39
N ASN A 187 -8.13 9.40 14.65
CA ASN A 187 -8.53 8.17 15.33
C ASN A 187 -9.33 7.27 14.38
N ALA A 188 -9.02 5.97 14.36
CA ALA A 188 -9.88 5.00 13.70
C ALA A 188 -11.24 4.97 14.39
N PRO A 189 -12.36 4.94 13.65
CA PRO A 189 -13.67 4.68 14.23
C PRO A 189 -13.65 3.39 15.05
N ALA A 190 -14.32 3.40 16.20
CA ALA A 190 -14.54 2.19 16.98
C ALA A 190 -15.27 1.15 16.11
N GLU A 191 -15.01 -0.13 16.37
CA GLU A 191 -15.84 -1.18 15.79
C GLU A 191 -17.27 -0.98 16.28
N ALA A 192 -18.24 -0.97 15.38
CA ALA A 192 -19.64 -0.93 15.79
C ALA A 192 -19.90 -2.17 16.64
N SER A 193 -20.35 -1.98 17.88
CA SER A 193 -20.81 -3.08 18.72
C SER A 193 -21.90 -3.83 17.96
N LYS A 194 -21.65 -5.11 17.67
CA LYS A 194 -22.61 -6.03 17.06
C LYS A 194 -23.82 -6.23 17.99
#